data_AF-A0A957MTB8-F1
#
_entry.id   AF-A0A957MTB8-F1
#
_cell.length_a   1.000
_cell.length_b   1.000
_cell.length_c   1.000
_cell.angle_alpha   90.00
_cell.angle_beta   90.00
_cell.angle_gamma   90.00
#
_symmetry.space_group_name_H-M   'P 1'
#
loop_
_entity.id
_entity.type
_entity.pdbx_description
1 polymer ?
#
loop_
_entity_poly.entity_id
_entity_poly.type
_entity_poly.pdbx_seq_one_letter_code
_entity_poly.pdbx_strand_id
1 'polypeptide(L)'
;MGEGHFSPFWLLAAIVSYVGILLAAGWWAERRARHGAGVVGHAWAYALSLTVYCTSWTYFGSVGSAASSGMLYASIYLGPTLVMLAAWEVIRRMIRLRQRYRFSSVVDLITQRYGQSLSMGAFVTLVLLLGMVPYIGLQLRALVESFAVITGMVHDPEQATLWRYSDESMLLLVGVLTGIFGLRRVDTRERQHGLMAVLAVEAVIKLA
;
A
#
# COMPACT_ATOMS: atom_id res chain seq x y z
N MET A 1 26.37 -23.99 14.63
CA MET A 1 25.06 -23.38 14.27
C MET A 1 25.27 -21.88 14.25
N GLY A 2 25.69 -21.34 13.11
CA GLY A 2 25.90 -19.90 12.94
C GLY A 2 24.61 -19.31 12.40
N GLU A 3 23.86 -18.59 13.21
CA GLU A 3 22.64 -17.93 12.74
C GLU A 3 23.05 -16.76 11.85
N GLY A 4 22.81 -16.90 10.55
CA GLY A 4 23.08 -15.88 9.55
C GLY A 4 22.06 -14.75 9.66
N HIS A 5 22.18 -13.93 10.69
CA HIS A 5 21.40 -12.70 10.83
C HIS A 5 21.96 -11.65 9.88
N PHE A 6 21.09 -11.06 9.04
CA PHE A 6 21.50 -10.01 8.12
C PHE A 6 21.84 -8.75 8.91
N SER A 7 22.97 -8.09 8.57
CA SER A 7 23.28 -6.79 9.15
C SER A 7 22.16 -5.78 8.85
N PRO A 8 21.64 -5.05 9.85
CA PRO A 8 20.60 -4.04 9.67
C PRO A 8 20.93 -3.02 8.58
N PHE A 9 22.21 -2.66 8.43
CA PHE A 9 22.67 -1.71 7.43
C PHE A 9 22.46 -2.22 5.99
N TRP A 10 22.80 -3.48 5.71
CA TRP A 10 22.62 -4.07 4.39
C TRP A 10 21.15 -4.24 4.04
N LEU A 11 20.32 -4.67 5.01
CA LEU A 11 18.88 -4.78 4.83
C LEU A 11 18.27 -3.41 4.52
N LEU A 12 18.69 -2.39 5.24
CA LEU A 12 18.20 -1.04 5.05
C LEU A 12 18.64 -0.43 3.72
N ALA A 13 19.90 -0.64 3.32
CA ALA A 13 20.39 -0.24 2.00
C ALA A 13 19.60 -0.94 0.88
N ALA A 14 19.25 -2.21 1.05
CA ALA A 14 18.38 -2.94 0.12
C ALA A 14 16.97 -2.34 0.04
N ILE A 15 16.35 -2.00 1.19
CA ILE A 15 15.02 -1.35 1.22
C ILE A 15 15.06 0.02 0.53
N VAL A 16 16.03 0.87 0.87
CA VAL A 16 16.15 2.21 0.30
C VAL A 16 16.43 2.14 -1.20
N SER A 17 17.30 1.24 -1.64
CA SER A 17 17.56 1.04 -3.07
C SER A 17 16.33 0.51 -3.81
N TYR A 18 15.61 -0.44 -3.25
CA TYR A 18 14.36 -0.95 -3.80
C TYR A 18 13.31 0.15 -3.97
N VAL A 19 13.04 0.93 -2.90
CA VAL A 19 12.11 2.06 -2.95
C VAL A 19 12.59 3.12 -3.96
N GLY A 20 13.90 3.41 -3.97
CA GLY A 20 14.51 4.33 -4.93
C GLY A 20 14.29 3.90 -6.39
N ILE A 21 14.45 2.61 -6.69
CA ILE A 21 14.22 2.03 -8.02
C ILE A 21 12.74 2.16 -8.40
N LEU A 22 11.81 1.81 -7.51
CA LEU A 22 10.38 1.95 -7.76
C LEU A 22 9.98 3.40 -8.06
N LEU A 23 10.53 4.35 -7.31
CA LEU A 23 10.26 5.77 -7.50
C LEU A 23 10.89 6.32 -8.78
N ALA A 24 12.11 5.89 -9.11
CA ALA A 24 12.76 6.23 -10.36
C ALA A 24 11.95 5.69 -11.56
N ALA A 25 11.46 4.46 -11.47
CA ALA A 25 10.60 3.84 -12.48
C ALA A 25 9.27 4.60 -12.61
N GLY A 26 8.64 4.97 -11.49
CA GLY A 26 7.43 5.79 -11.46
C GLY A 26 7.61 7.16 -12.08
N TRP A 27 8.69 7.87 -11.72
CA TRP A 27 9.03 9.16 -12.30
C TRP A 27 9.32 9.06 -13.80
N TRP A 28 10.05 8.02 -14.22
CA TRP A 28 10.33 7.78 -15.64
C TRP A 28 9.07 7.46 -16.44
N ALA A 29 8.16 6.64 -15.88
CA ALA A 29 6.86 6.35 -16.49
C ALA A 29 6.00 7.61 -16.59
N GLU A 30 5.97 8.45 -15.55
CA GLU A 30 5.25 9.72 -15.53
C GLU A 30 5.78 10.70 -16.59
N ARG A 31 7.11 10.86 -16.69
CA ARG A 31 7.74 11.72 -17.69
C ARG A 31 7.40 11.27 -19.11
N ARG A 32 7.42 9.96 -19.36
CA ARG A 32 7.11 9.39 -20.68
C ARG A 32 5.62 9.53 -21.03
N ALA A 33 4.73 9.45 -20.04
CA ALA A 33 3.31 9.75 -20.21
C ALA A 33 3.04 11.21 -20.58
N ARG A 34 3.82 12.16 -20.02
CA ARG A 34 3.74 13.60 -20.38
C ARG A 34 4.21 13.87 -21.82
N HIS A 35 5.12 13.06 -22.36
CA HIS A 35 5.61 13.16 -23.74
C HIS A 35 4.74 12.41 -24.78
N GLY A 36 3.49 12.07 -24.44
CA GLY A 36 2.53 11.47 -25.39
C GLY A 36 2.68 9.97 -25.60
N ALA A 37 3.63 9.31 -24.93
CA ALA A 37 3.70 7.85 -24.96
C ALA A 37 2.59 7.29 -24.05
N GLY A 38 1.58 6.64 -24.65
CA GLY A 38 0.37 6.10 -24.00
C GLY A 38 0.59 4.97 -23.00
N VAL A 39 1.74 4.89 -22.34
CA VAL A 39 2.12 3.83 -21.37
C VAL A 39 1.14 3.75 -20.19
N VAL A 40 0.45 4.85 -19.86
CA VAL A 40 -0.49 4.91 -18.73
C VAL A 40 -1.97 4.78 -19.15
N GLY A 41 -2.23 4.61 -20.45
CA GLY A 41 -3.57 4.34 -20.98
C GLY A 41 -3.91 2.84 -21.13
N HIS A 42 -2.96 1.95 -20.87
CA HIS A 42 -3.14 0.51 -21.11
C HIS A 42 -3.92 -0.15 -19.97
N ALA A 43 -4.93 -0.96 -20.32
CA ALA A 43 -5.77 -1.69 -19.36
C ALA A 43 -4.95 -2.51 -18.35
N TRP A 44 -3.79 -3.02 -18.77
CA TRP A 44 -2.83 -3.74 -17.93
C TRP A 44 -2.28 -2.90 -16.78
N ALA A 45 -1.96 -1.62 -16.98
CA ALA A 45 -1.48 -0.77 -15.89
C ALA A 45 -2.56 -0.53 -14.82
N TYR A 46 -3.82 -0.40 -15.26
CA TYR A 46 -4.96 -0.30 -14.35
C TYR A 46 -5.20 -1.62 -13.60
N ALA A 47 -5.13 -2.77 -14.29
CA ALA A 47 -5.29 -4.08 -13.66
C ALA A 47 -4.16 -4.37 -12.67
N LEU A 48 -2.90 -4.13 -13.06
CA LEU A 48 -1.73 -4.35 -12.21
C LEU A 48 -1.74 -3.43 -10.99
N SER A 49 -2.16 -2.17 -11.12
CA SER A 49 -2.24 -1.27 -9.96
C SER A 49 -3.31 -1.68 -8.94
N LEU A 50 -4.30 -2.50 -9.33
CA LEU A 50 -5.26 -3.09 -8.39
C LEU A 50 -4.62 -4.05 -7.38
N THR A 51 -3.43 -4.58 -7.71
CA THR A 51 -2.60 -5.43 -6.82
C THR A 51 -2.10 -4.69 -5.59
N VAL A 52 -2.33 -3.37 -5.47
CA VAL A 52 -2.17 -2.64 -4.20
C VAL A 52 -2.99 -3.28 -3.07
N TYR A 53 -4.04 -4.04 -3.41
CA TYR A 53 -4.77 -4.90 -2.48
C TYR A 53 -3.86 -5.93 -1.77
N CYS A 54 -2.84 -6.46 -2.46
CA CYS A 54 -1.88 -7.43 -1.93
C CYS A 54 -0.80 -6.72 -1.09
N THR A 55 -1.13 -6.47 0.18
CA THR A 55 -0.28 -5.80 1.17
C THR A 55 0.45 -6.78 2.10
N SER A 56 1.20 -6.26 3.07
CA SER A 56 1.78 -7.07 4.15
C SER A 56 0.74 -7.94 4.86
N TRP A 57 -0.49 -7.44 5.02
CA TRP A 57 -1.60 -8.22 5.57
C TRP A 57 -1.88 -9.50 4.77
N THR A 58 -1.83 -9.43 3.44
CA THR A 58 -2.05 -10.61 2.60
C THR A 58 -0.93 -11.64 2.78
N TYR A 59 0.32 -11.20 2.91
CA TYR A 59 1.44 -12.10 3.20
C TYR A 59 1.30 -12.75 4.59
N PHE A 60 1.27 -11.96 5.66
CA PHE A 60 1.24 -12.49 7.03
C PHE A 60 -0.07 -13.24 7.33
N GLY A 61 -1.21 -12.68 6.91
CA GLY A 61 -2.52 -13.27 7.11
C GLY A 61 -2.70 -14.58 6.34
N SER A 62 -2.18 -14.68 5.11
CA SER A 62 -2.31 -15.94 4.35
C SER A 62 -1.41 -17.02 4.87
N VAL A 63 -0.17 -16.69 5.24
CA VAL A 63 0.75 -17.68 5.82
C VAL A 63 0.18 -18.20 7.14
N GLY A 64 -0.31 -17.32 8.02
CA GLY A 64 -0.95 -17.72 9.28
C GLY A 64 -2.25 -18.51 9.09
N SER A 65 -3.09 -18.10 8.13
CA SER A 65 -4.33 -18.80 7.80
C SER A 65 -4.07 -20.16 7.15
N ALA A 66 -3.08 -20.27 6.25
CA ALA A 66 -2.69 -21.54 5.66
C ALA A 66 -2.11 -22.50 6.70
N ALA A 67 -1.32 -21.99 7.65
CA ALA A 67 -0.76 -22.80 8.74
C ALA A 67 -1.84 -23.33 9.70
N SER A 68 -2.88 -22.54 9.98
CA SER A 68 -3.95 -22.90 10.93
C SER A 68 -5.14 -23.64 10.30
N SER A 69 -5.52 -23.25 9.08
CA SER A 69 -6.78 -23.65 8.42
C SER A 69 -6.56 -24.41 7.11
N GLY A 70 -5.30 -24.69 6.75
CA GLY A 70 -4.95 -25.41 5.53
C GLY A 70 -5.49 -24.68 4.30
N MET A 71 -6.09 -25.42 3.36
CA MET A 71 -6.55 -24.90 2.07
C MET A 71 -7.71 -23.88 2.15
N LEU A 72 -8.35 -23.73 3.31
CA LEU A 72 -9.44 -22.76 3.50
C LEU A 72 -8.99 -21.30 3.36
N TYR A 73 -7.69 -21.01 3.50
CA TYR A 73 -7.17 -19.67 3.23
C TYR A 73 -7.46 -19.21 1.79
N ALA A 74 -7.59 -20.13 0.84
CA ALA A 74 -7.89 -19.82 -0.56
C ALA A 74 -9.24 -19.12 -0.72
N SER A 75 -10.21 -19.39 0.17
CA SER A 75 -11.52 -18.73 0.15
C SER A 75 -11.43 -17.22 0.41
N ILE A 76 -10.41 -16.76 1.14
CA ILE A 76 -10.13 -15.34 1.39
C ILE A 76 -9.87 -14.60 0.06
N TYR A 77 -9.31 -15.29 -0.92
CA TYR A 77 -9.05 -14.75 -2.26
C TYR A 77 -10.17 -15.03 -3.24
N LEU A 78 -10.74 -16.22 -3.19
CA LEU A 78 -11.82 -16.63 -4.09
C LEU A 78 -13.04 -15.71 -3.97
N GLY A 79 -13.42 -15.31 -2.75
CA GLY A 79 -14.56 -14.43 -2.50
C GLY A 79 -14.42 -13.07 -3.22
N PRO A 80 -13.39 -12.27 -2.92
CA PRO A 80 -13.13 -11.01 -3.62
C PRO A 80 -13.00 -11.16 -5.14
N THR A 81 -12.37 -12.24 -5.64
CA THR A 81 -12.29 -12.49 -7.09
C THR A 81 -13.66 -12.68 -7.71
N LEU A 82 -14.51 -13.51 -7.10
CA LEU A 82 -15.88 -13.72 -7.58
C LEU A 82 -16.73 -12.46 -7.49
N VAL A 83 -16.63 -11.71 -6.39
CA VAL A 83 -17.32 -10.42 -6.24
C VAL A 83 -16.85 -9.44 -7.30
N MET A 84 -15.56 -9.37 -7.62
CA MET A 84 -15.04 -8.49 -8.67
C MET A 84 -15.60 -8.86 -10.05
N LEU A 85 -15.69 -10.15 -10.36
CA LEU A 85 -16.28 -10.65 -11.61
C LEU A 85 -17.78 -10.34 -11.69
N ALA A 86 -18.53 -10.57 -10.60
CA ALA A 86 -19.97 -10.31 -10.54
C ALA A 86 -20.32 -8.81 -10.49
N ALA A 87 -19.51 -8.01 -9.81
CA ALA A 87 -19.72 -6.58 -9.61
C ALA A 87 -19.26 -5.71 -10.80
N TRP A 88 -18.88 -6.32 -11.92
CA TRP A 88 -18.41 -5.61 -13.11
C TRP A 88 -19.40 -4.54 -13.60
N GLU A 89 -20.71 -4.82 -13.55
CA GLU A 89 -21.75 -3.83 -13.89
C GLU A 89 -21.79 -2.66 -12.91
N VAL A 90 -21.58 -2.90 -11.62
CA VAL A 90 -21.54 -1.86 -10.58
C VAL A 90 -20.33 -0.95 -10.82
N ILE A 91 -19.15 -1.53 -11.09
CA ILE A 91 -17.93 -0.78 -11.39
C ILE A 91 -18.13 0.08 -12.64
N ARG A 92 -18.70 -0.49 -13.72
CA ARG A 92 -19.00 0.28 -14.94
C ARG A 92 -19.96 1.44 -14.68
N ARG A 93 -20.99 1.24 -13.84
CA ARG A 93 -21.92 2.32 -13.43
C ARG A 93 -21.18 3.40 -12.63
N MET A 94 -20.33 3.01 -11.68
CA MET A 94 -19.53 3.95 -10.88
C MET A 94 -18.60 4.80 -11.75
N ILE A 95 -17.93 4.20 -12.74
CA ILE A 95 -17.07 4.92 -13.69
C ILE A 95 -17.87 5.94 -14.50
N ARG A 96 -19.05 5.58 -15.01
CA ARG A 96 -19.94 6.51 -15.74
C ARG A 96 -20.42 7.66 -14.85
N LEU A 97 -20.79 7.37 -13.60
CA LEU A 97 -21.19 8.40 -12.64
C LEU A 97 -20.03 9.36 -12.35
N ARG A 98 -18.81 8.84 -12.17
CA ARG A 98 -17.61 9.66 -11.99
C ARG A 98 -17.38 10.59 -13.18
N GLN A 99 -17.54 10.10 -14.40
CA GLN A 99 -17.38 10.92 -15.61
C GLN A 99 -18.44 12.03 -15.69
N ARG A 100 -19.67 11.77 -15.25
CA ARG A 100 -20.78 12.74 -15.30
C ARG A 100 -20.69 13.80 -14.19
N TYR A 101 -20.36 13.38 -12.97
CA TYR A 101 -20.47 14.21 -11.76
C TYR A 101 -19.12 14.61 -11.16
N ARG A 102 -18.00 14.11 -11.71
CA ARG A 102 -16.62 14.51 -11.38
C ARG A 102 -16.25 14.49 -9.89
N PHE A 103 -16.87 13.61 -9.10
CA PHE A 103 -16.42 13.38 -7.73
C PHE A 103 -14.98 12.85 -7.71
N SER A 104 -14.19 13.31 -6.73
CA SER A 104 -12.76 12.99 -6.60
C SER A 104 -12.48 12.01 -5.45
N SER A 105 -13.42 11.83 -4.52
CA SER A 105 -13.27 10.94 -3.37
C SER A 105 -14.44 9.96 -3.17
N VAL A 106 -14.24 8.95 -2.32
CA VAL A 106 -15.30 8.03 -1.88
C VAL A 106 -16.36 8.77 -1.05
N VAL A 107 -15.94 9.81 -0.32
CA VAL A 107 -16.84 10.68 0.46
C VAL A 107 -17.81 11.38 -0.47
N ASP A 108 -17.31 12.02 -1.53
CA ASP A 108 -18.13 12.71 -2.53
C ASP A 108 -19.12 11.77 -3.22
N LEU A 109 -18.69 10.54 -3.52
CA LEU A 109 -19.56 9.53 -4.11
C LEU A 109 -20.75 9.21 -3.20
N ILE A 110 -20.51 9.09 -1.88
CA ILE A 110 -21.56 8.75 -0.92
C ILE A 110 -22.46 9.97 -0.69
N THR A 111 -21.89 11.15 -0.43
CA THR A 111 -22.65 12.38 -0.14
C THR A 111 -23.44 12.87 -1.34
N GLN A 112 -23.07 12.50 -2.56
CA GLN A 112 -23.83 12.81 -3.77
C GLN A 112 -25.28 12.30 -3.70
N ARG A 113 -25.53 11.18 -3.02
CA ARG A 113 -26.91 10.67 -2.82
C ARG A 113 -27.72 11.46 -1.79
N TYR A 114 -27.05 12.24 -0.95
CA TYR A 114 -27.64 13.01 0.15
C TYR A 114 -27.60 14.52 -0.12
N GLY A 115 -27.54 14.94 -1.38
CA GLY A 115 -27.53 16.36 -1.76
C GLY A 115 -26.27 17.10 -1.33
N GLN A 116 -25.12 16.43 -1.25
CA GLN A 116 -23.84 16.99 -0.78
C GLN A 116 -23.89 17.56 0.65
N SER A 117 -24.71 16.98 1.53
CA SER A 117 -24.78 17.38 2.93
C SER A 117 -23.43 17.28 3.63
N LEU A 118 -23.00 18.37 4.28
CA LEU A 118 -21.74 18.44 5.02
C LEU A 118 -21.67 17.42 6.17
N SER A 119 -22.79 17.21 6.88
CA SER A 119 -22.88 16.26 8.00
C SER A 119 -22.60 14.82 7.58
N MET A 120 -23.19 14.37 6.46
CA MET A 120 -22.92 13.03 5.91
C MET A 120 -21.46 12.91 5.46
N GLY A 121 -20.89 13.96 4.87
CA GLY A 121 -19.47 13.97 4.49
C GLY A 121 -18.55 13.82 5.69
N ALA A 122 -18.81 14.56 6.76
CA ALA A 122 -18.07 14.44 8.02
C ALA A 122 -18.19 13.05 8.63
N PHE A 123 -19.40 12.48 8.65
CA PHE A 123 -19.65 11.13 9.16
C PHE A 123 -18.86 10.07 8.39
N VAL A 124 -18.95 10.06 7.06
CA VAL A 124 -18.22 9.10 6.21
C VAL A 124 -16.71 9.26 6.41
N THR A 125 -16.22 10.50 6.47
CA THR A 125 -14.79 10.78 6.71
C THR A 125 -14.34 10.23 8.06
N LEU A 126 -15.13 10.43 9.11
CA LEU A 126 -14.83 9.91 10.45
C LEU A 126 -14.75 8.38 10.46
N VAL A 127 -15.71 7.71 9.83
CA VAL A 127 -15.72 6.24 9.69
C VAL A 127 -14.49 5.75 8.92
N LEU A 128 -14.14 6.41 7.82
CA LEU A 128 -12.94 6.08 7.05
C LEU A 128 -11.66 6.27 7.88
N LEU A 129 -11.56 7.35 8.67
CA LEU A 129 -10.42 7.60 9.55
C LEU A 129 -10.32 6.55 10.66
N LEU A 130 -11.43 6.20 11.30
CA LEU A 130 -11.51 5.16 12.33
C LEU A 130 -11.05 3.80 11.80
N GLY A 131 -11.22 3.50 10.51
CA GLY A 131 -10.70 2.29 9.89
C GLY A 131 -9.25 2.41 9.41
N MET A 132 -8.91 3.47 8.67
CA MET A 132 -7.60 3.63 8.03
C MET A 132 -6.47 3.88 9.03
N VAL A 133 -6.69 4.70 10.05
CA VAL A 133 -5.63 5.05 11.03
C VAL A 133 -5.09 3.81 11.76
N PRO A 134 -5.93 2.97 12.40
CA PRO A 134 -5.43 1.76 13.05
C PRO A 134 -4.89 0.75 12.04
N TYR A 135 -5.47 0.67 10.84
CA TYR A 135 -4.97 -0.21 9.78
C TYR A 135 -3.54 0.14 9.36
N ILE A 136 -3.24 1.42 9.14
CA ILE A 136 -1.88 1.89 8.84
C ILE A 136 -0.95 1.58 10.02
N GLY A 137 -1.41 1.81 11.25
CA GLY A 137 -0.65 1.46 12.46
C GLY A 137 -0.28 -0.03 12.52
N LEU A 138 -1.22 -0.92 12.22
CA LEU A 138 -0.98 -2.36 12.14
C LEU A 138 0.00 -2.73 11.02
N GLN A 139 -0.10 -2.08 9.86
CA GLN A 139 0.85 -2.31 8.76
C GLN A 139 2.28 -1.87 9.11
N LEU A 140 2.44 -0.74 9.80
CA LEU A 140 3.74 -0.26 10.27
C LEU A 140 4.32 -1.21 11.33
N ARG A 141 3.48 -1.69 12.25
CA ARG A 141 3.89 -2.68 13.25
C ARG A 141 4.40 -3.97 12.59
N ALA A 142 3.67 -4.49 11.61
CA ALA A 142 4.09 -5.69 10.88
C ALA A 142 5.45 -5.49 10.18
N LEU A 143 5.72 -4.28 9.65
CA LEU A 143 7.02 -3.94 9.07
C LEU A 143 8.14 -3.99 10.10
N VAL A 144 7.94 -3.38 11.28
CA VAL A 144 8.92 -3.38 12.37
C VAL A 144 9.20 -4.80 12.87
N GLU A 145 8.14 -5.60 13.10
CA GLU A 145 8.27 -7.00 13.52
C GLU A 145 9.03 -7.83 12.47
N SER A 146 8.75 -7.64 11.18
CA SER A 146 9.46 -8.33 10.10
C SER A 146 10.95 -7.99 10.08
N PHE A 147 11.28 -6.71 10.28
CA PHE A 147 12.67 -6.27 10.30
C PHE A 147 13.42 -6.88 11.51
N ALA A 148 12.80 -6.87 12.68
CA ALA A 148 13.35 -7.49 13.89
C ALA A 148 13.65 -8.98 13.68
N VAL A 149 12.72 -9.71 13.06
CA VAL A 149 12.90 -11.14 12.73
C VAL A 149 14.05 -11.37 11.74
N ILE A 150 14.21 -10.53 10.71
CA ILE A 150 15.26 -10.69 9.68
C ILE A 150 16.66 -10.34 10.21
N THR A 151 16.73 -9.39 11.15
CA THR A 151 18.01 -8.91 11.72
C THR A 151 18.41 -9.59 13.02
N GLY A 152 17.53 -10.43 13.58
CA GLY A 152 17.74 -11.07 14.87
C GLY A 152 17.70 -10.12 16.07
N MET A 153 17.27 -8.87 15.87
CA MET A 153 17.11 -7.90 16.94
C MET A 153 15.82 -8.22 17.72
N VAL A 154 15.91 -9.18 18.65
CA VAL A 154 14.82 -9.49 19.57
C VAL A 154 14.62 -8.27 20.49
N HIS A 155 13.46 -7.63 20.40
CA HIS A 155 13.03 -6.63 21.38
C HIS A 155 12.73 -7.33 22.71
N ASP A 156 13.75 -7.49 23.56
CA ASP A 156 13.57 -7.99 24.92
C ASP A 156 13.23 -6.80 25.85
N PRO A 157 12.00 -6.72 26.40
CA PRO A 157 11.56 -5.55 27.17
C PRO A 157 12.41 -5.27 28.43
N GLU A 158 13.11 -6.28 28.97
CA GLU A 158 13.91 -6.16 30.19
C GLU A 158 15.40 -5.80 29.97
N GLN A 159 15.94 -5.89 28.75
CA GLN A 159 17.38 -5.68 28.48
C GLN A 159 17.69 -4.39 27.72
N ALA A 160 16.92 -3.34 27.97
CA ALA A 160 16.93 -2.07 27.24
C ALA A 160 18.12 -1.12 27.56
N THR A 161 19.32 -1.60 27.89
CA THR A 161 20.37 -0.72 28.42
C THR A 161 21.65 -0.57 27.59
N LEU A 162 21.98 -1.42 26.60
CA LEU A 162 23.26 -1.26 25.88
C LEU A 162 23.23 -1.36 24.35
N TRP A 163 22.13 -1.80 23.71
CA TRP A 163 21.97 -1.83 22.24
C TRP A 163 21.08 -0.71 21.67
N ARG A 164 20.99 0.42 22.40
CA ARG A 164 20.04 1.50 22.14
C ARG A 164 20.32 2.36 20.88
N TYR A 165 21.46 2.20 20.23
CA TYR A 165 21.84 3.04 19.08
C TYR A 165 21.39 2.51 17.70
N SER A 166 21.14 1.21 17.53
CA SER A 166 20.65 0.64 16.26
C SER A 166 19.15 0.80 16.08
N ASP A 167 18.37 0.73 17.17
CA ASP A 167 16.90 0.80 17.08
C ASP A 167 16.38 2.24 16.90
N GLU A 168 16.93 3.23 17.62
CA GLU A 168 16.46 4.62 17.49
C GLU A 168 16.83 5.22 16.12
N SER A 169 18.01 4.91 15.58
CA SER A 169 18.42 5.37 14.25
C SER A 169 17.59 4.73 13.13
N MET A 170 17.14 3.49 13.32
CA MET A 170 16.27 2.80 12.39
C MET A 170 14.82 3.29 12.44
N LEU A 171 14.26 3.50 13.63
CA LEU A 171 12.95 4.13 13.80
C LEU A 171 12.93 5.54 13.23
N LEU A 172 13.99 6.31 13.48
CA LEU A 172 14.19 7.64 12.90
C LEU A 172 14.25 7.55 11.37
N LEU A 173 14.99 6.59 10.80
CA LEU A 173 15.13 6.45 9.36
C LEU A 173 13.85 5.94 8.68
N VAL A 174 13.12 4.99 9.28
CA VAL A 174 11.79 4.58 8.81
C VAL A 174 10.81 5.74 8.90
N GLY A 175 10.85 6.52 9.99
CA GLY A 175 10.06 7.74 10.15
C GLY A 175 10.40 8.81 9.12
N VAL A 176 11.69 9.01 8.83
CA VAL A 176 12.18 9.97 7.82
C VAL A 176 11.83 9.50 6.41
N LEU A 177 12.01 8.22 6.07
CA LEU A 177 11.60 7.65 4.79
C LEU A 177 10.07 7.77 4.63
N THR A 178 9.30 7.44 5.66
CA THR A 178 7.84 7.57 5.67
C THR A 178 7.41 9.03 5.54
N GLY A 179 8.12 9.97 6.18
CA GLY A 179 7.86 11.41 6.05
C GLY A 179 8.20 11.94 4.66
N ILE A 180 9.42 11.66 4.16
CA ILE A 180 9.88 12.10 2.85
C ILE A 180 8.98 11.52 1.74
N PHE A 181 8.55 10.27 1.84
CA PHE A 181 7.76 9.63 0.79
C PHE A 181 6.24 9.77 0.98
N GLY A 182 5.75 9.75 2.22
CA GLY A 182 4.32 9.88 2.54
C GLY A 182 3.81 11.32 2.42
N LEU A 183 4.64 12.34 2.71
CA LEU A 183 4.22 13.75 2.66
C LEU A 183 4.42 14.40 1.28
N ARG A 184 5.27 13.85 0.40
CA ARG A 184 5.65 14.52 -0.87
C ARG A 184 4.71 14.31 -2.06
N ARG A 185 3.65 13.50 -1.98
CA ARG A 185 2.73 13.27 -3.12
C ARG A 185 1.24 13.45 -2.81
N VAL A 186 0.88 14.45 -2.04
CA VAL A 186 -0.51 14.96 -1.97
C VAL A 186 -0.65 16.17 -2.89
N ASP A 187 -0.35 16.00 -4.18
CA ASP A 187 -0.79 16.97 -5.19
C ASP A 187 -2.01 16.40 -5.92
N THR A 188 -3.19 16.77 -5.41
CA THR A 188 -4.50 16.17 -5.71
C THR A 188 -5.11 16.61 -7.05
N ARG A 189 -4.33 17.17 -7.98
CA ARG A 189 -4.89 17.79 -9.21
C ARG A 189 -4.52 17.15 -10.55
N GLU A 190 -3.45 16.36 -10.66
CA GLU A 190 -3.14 15.67 -11.92
C GLU A 190 -3.59 14.20 -11.88
N ARG A 191 -3.98 13.64 -13.04
CA ARG A 191 -4.23 12.19 -13.17
C ARG A 191 -3.02 11.46 -12.56
N GLN A 192 -3.27 10.58 -11.58
CA GLN A 192 -2.24 9.86 -10.81
C GLN A 192 -1.50 8.80 -11.64
N HIS A 193 -1.05 9.17 -12.82
CA HIS A 193 -0.36 8.31 -13.76
C HIS A 193 0.96 7.79 -13.16
N GLY A 194 1.68 8.64 -12.41
CA GLY A 194 2.89 8.26 -11.70
C GLY A 194 2.61 7.19 -10.63
N LEU A 195 1.58 7.38 -9.79
CA LEU A 195 1.23 6.40 -8.75
C LEU A 195 0.79 5.07 -9.35
N MET A 196 -0.06 5.10 -10.38
CA MET A 196 -0.49 3.87 -11.06
C MET A 196 0.68 3.13 -11.71
N ALA A 197 1.63 3.84 -12.29
CA ALA A 197 2.83 3.22 -12.84
C ALA A 197 3.71 2.57 -11.77
N VAL A 198 3.90 3.24 -10.61
CA VAL A 198 4.64 2.65 -9.47
C VAL A 198 3.97 1.36 -9.02
N LEU A 199 2.65 1.39 -8.78
CA LEU A 199 1.89 0.22 -8.35
C LEU A 199 1.92 -0.91 -9.38
N ALA A 200 1.91 -0.58 -10.67
CA ALA A 200 2.00 -1.58 -11.73
C ALA A 200 3.39 -2.24 -11.78
N VAL A 201 4.48 -1.46 -11.64
CA VAL A 201 5.85 -2.00 -11.56
C VAL A 201 6.01 -2.86 -10.31
N GLU A 202 5.53 -2.39 -9.17
CA GLU A 202 5.52 -3.16 -7.92
C GLU A 202 4.78 -4.50 -8.09
N ALA A 203 3.64 -4.50 -8.78
CA ALA A 203 2.89 -5.72 -9.07
C ALA A 203 3.67 -6.70 -9.96
N VAL A 204 4.40 -6.21 -10.97
CA VAL A 204 5.27 -7.07 -11.80
C VAL A 204 6.37 -7.70 -10.96
N ILE A 205 6.99 -6.94 -10.05
CA ILE A 205 8.02 -7.46 -9.15
C ILE A 205 7.43 -8.52 -8.21
N LYS A 206 6.20 -8.34 -7.72
CA LYS A 206 5.51 -9.35 -6.89
C LYS A 206 5.20 -10.66 -7.64
N LEU A 207 5.08 -10.60 -8.97
CA LEU A 207 4.75 -11.76 -9.81
C LEU A 207 5.99 -12.52 -10.32
N ALA A 208 7.15 -11.85 -10.36
CA ALA A 208 8.43 -12.42 -10.78
C ALA A 208 9.08 -13.23 -9.66
#